data_AF-A0A9D8FRZ9-F1
#
_entry.id   AF-A0A9D8FRZ9-F1
#
_cell.length_a   1.000
_cell.length_b   1.000
_cell.length_c   1.000
_cell.angle_alpha   90.00
_cell.angle_beta   90.00
_cell.angle_gamma   90.00
#
_symmetry.space_group_name_H-M   'P 1'
#
loop_
_entity.id
_entity.type
_entity.pdbx_description
1 polymer ?
#
loop_
_entity_poly.entity_id
_entity_poly.type
_entity_poly.pdbx_seq_one_letter_code
_entity_poly.pdbx_strand_id
1 'polypeptide(L)'
;MSRADRWDHLLARLGVNRGGHRVEPGLYALGTPTEDSPVFVTANYTLSFDALRSALAGIDGYILVLDTRGINVWCAAGKGTFGTDELVQRIEATALQDVVRHRIVILPQLGAPGVAAHEVRRRTGFRVEYGPVRAQDLPEYLATHQAAPEMRQVRFTLGDRLVLVPVELVHVALPTMTAALALFFVHGFLASFAALAAVLAGVVLFPALLPWIPTRAFSSKGFILGGLVAAPFAAGAILRETRGAWWMRAGIALVYLLAMPPVTAYLALNFTGSTTFTSRTGVRREMFTYIRAMAGLFGGGVALTLVLGLVHLIGGV
;
A
#
# COMPACT_ATOMS: atom_id res chain seq x y z
N MET A 1 15.15 7.27 16.79
CA MET A 1 15.35 7.46 15.34
C MET A 1 16.32 8.60 15.05
N SER A 2 17.37 8.31 14.28
CA SER A 2 18.36 9.27 13.80
C SER A 2 17.83 10.12 12.61
N ARG A 3 18.59 11.13 12.17
CA ARG A 3 18.29 11.86 10.93
C ARG A 3 18.47 10.96 9.69
N ALA A 4 19.46 10.06 9.70
CA ALA A 4 19.72 9.13 8.61
C ALA A 4 18.55 8.14 8.45
N ASP A 5 18.00 7.63 9.56
CA ASP A 5 16.84 6.72 9.54
C ASP A 5 15.62 7.41 8.90
N ARG A 6 15.36 8.68 9.26
CA ARG A 6 14.27 9.46 8.65
C ARG A 6 14.47 9.65 7.14
N TRP A 7 15.71 9.85 6.70
CA TRP A 7 16.04 9.99 5.29
C TRP A 7 15.85 8.67 4.54
N ASP A 8 16.30 7.55 5.11
CA ASP A 8 16.07 6.21 4.58
C ASP A 8 14.57 5.91 4.41
N HIS A 9 13.77 6.25 5.42
CA HIS A 9 12.32 6.07 5.38
C HIS A 9 11.65 6.90 4.29
N LEU A 10 12.14 8.12 4.05
CA LEU A 10 11.66 8.97 2.97
C LEU A 10 12.01 8.35 1.60
N LEU A 11 13.26 7.94 1.41
CA LEU A 11 13.71 7.30 0.16
C LEU A 11 12.90 6.03 -0.15
N ALA A 12 12.62 5.21 0.87
CA ALA A 12 11.79 4.02 0.74
C ALA A 12 10.37 4.34 0.24
N ARG A 13 9.76 5.42 0.79
CA ARG A 13 8.43 5.89 0.36
C ARG A 13 8.44 6.54 -1.02
N LEU A 14 9.57 7.09 -1.44
CA LEU A 14 9.78 7.59 -2.81
C LEU A 14 10.20 6.48 -3.78
N GLY A 15 10.29 5.23 -3.33
CA GLY A 15 10.66 4.10 -4.18
C GLY A 15 12.12 4.10 -4.66
N VAL A 16 12.97 4.93 -4.08
CA VAL A 16 14.41 4.98 -4.36
C VAL A 16 15.08 3.78 -3.71
N ASN A 17 15.93 3.03 -4.43
CA ASN A 17 16.67 1.89 -3.88
C ASN A 17 15.80 0.87 -3.09
N ARG A 18 14.64 0.49 -3.63
CA ARG A 18 13.67 -0.40 -2.95
C ARG A 18 14.26 -1.70 -2.38
N GLY A 19 15.31 -2.25 -2.99
CA GLY A 19 15.97 -3.47 -2.52
C GLY A 19 16.96 -3.24 -1.37
N GLY A 20 17.42 -2.01 -1.16
CA GLY A 20 18.48 -1.66 -0.21
C GLY A 20 18.01 -1.26 1.18
N HIS A 21 16.71 -1.07 1.40
CA HIS A 21 16.14 -0.74 2.72
C HIS A 21 16.08 -1.98 3.63
N ARG A 22 17.25 -2.50 3.99
CA ARG A 22 17.41 -3.75 4.73
C ARG A 22 18.35 -3.63 5.92
N VAL A 23 18.03 -4.37 6.96
CA VAL A 23 18.92 -4.66 8.09
C VAL A 23 19.49 -6.07 7.89
N GLU A 24 20.69 -6.34 8.35
CA GLU A 24 21.25 -7.69 8.25
C GLU A 24 20.47 -8.64 9.19
N PRO A 25 20.00 -9.81 8.74
CA PRO A 25 19.33 -10.77 9.62
C PRO A 25 20.25 -11.24 10.73
N GLY A 26 19.77 -11.29 11.97
CA GLY A 26 20.60 -11.62 13.12
C GLY A 26 20.01 -11.15 14.45
N LEU A 27 20.80 -11.26 15.52
CA LEU A 27 20.42 -10.85 16.86
C LEU A 27 21.11 -9.53 17.21
N TYR A 28 20.31 -8.55 17.64
CA TYR A 28 20.79 -7.22 18.00
C TYR A 28 20.48 -6.92 19.46
N ALA A 29 21.46 -6.40 20.19
CA ALA A 29 21.24 -5.87 21.53
C ALA A 29 20.59 -4.48 21.45
N LEU A 30 19.56 -4.26 22.25
CA LEU A 30 18.94 -2.97 22.49
C LEU A 30 19.26 -2.53 23.91
N GLY A 31 19.99 -1.41 24.05
CA GLY A 31 20.45 -0.93 25.35
C GLY A 31 21.53 -1.85 25.94
N THR A 32 21.38 -2.22 27.20
CA THR A 32 22.27 -3.13 27.93
C THR A 32 21.51 -4.37 28.41
N PRO A 33 21.10 -5.27 27.49
CA PRO A 33 20.30 -6.43 27.84
C PRO A 33 21.08 -7.43 28.68
N THR A 34 20.36 -8.12 29.56
CA THR A 34 20.84 -9.26 30.35
C THR A 34 20.23 -10.55 29.83
N GLU A 35 20.60 -11.69 30.41
CA GLU A 35 20.04 -12.99 30.03
C GLU A 35 18.53 -13.15 30.38
N ASP A 36 17.98 -12.22 31.16
CA ASP A 36 16.55 -12.16 31.52
C ASP A 36 15.77 -11.14 30.68
N SER A 37 16.45 -10.40 29.79
CA SER A 37 15.81 -9.37 28.96
C SER A 37 14.97 -9.97 27.83
N PRO A 38 13.83 -9.34 27.47
CA PRO A 38 12.91 -9.85 26.46
C PRO A 38 13.52 -9.92 25.07
N VAL A 39 13.07 -10.89 24.28
CA VAL A 39 13.46 -11.07 22.86
C VAL A 39 12.29 -10.69 21.96
N PHE A 40 12.46 -9.65 21.16
CA PHE A 40 11.49 -9.18 20.17
C PHE A 40 11.87 -9.66 18.78
N VAL A 41 10.89 -10.09 17.99
CA VAL A 41 11.12 -10.57 16.62
C VAL A 41 10.61 -9.55 15.61
N THR A 42 11.38 -9.26 14.57
CA THR A 42 10.95 -8.37 13.49
C THR A 42 11.45 -8.83 12.12
N ALA A 43 10.94 -8.18 11.08
CA ALA A 43 11.38 -8.36 9.71
C ALA A 43 12.63 -7.52 9.40
N ASN A 44 13.48 -7.95 8.47
CA ASN A 44 14.67 -7.20 8.06
C ASN A 44 14.41 -5.98 7.16
N TYR A 45 13.18 -5.48 7.08
CA TYR A 45 12.86 -4.20 6.44
C TYR A 45 13.19 -3.04 7.40
N THR A 46 13.99 -2.06 6.97
CA THR A 46 14.49 -0.98 7.85
C THR A 46 13.38 -0.25 8.59
N LEU A 47 12.26 0.07 7.92
CA LEU A 47 11.12 0.73 8.57
C LEU A 47 10.46 -0.14 9.65
N SER A 48 10.41 -1.47 9.47
CA SER A 48 9.88 -2.39 10.49
C SER A 48 10.82 -2.51 11.69
N PHE A 49 12.11 -2.61 11.43
CA PHE A 49 13.13 -2.65 12.47
C PHE A 49 13.16 -1.34 13.28
N ASP A 50 13.18 -0.18 12.60
CA ASP A 50 13.24 1.12 13.24
C ASP A 50 11.98 1.46 14.02
N ALA A 51 10.80 1.04 13.53
CA ALA A 51 9.54 1.20 14.26
C ALA A 51 9.58 0.42 15.58
N LEU A 52 10.10 -0.81 15.58
CA LEU A 52 10.26 -1.61 16.78
C LEU A 52 11.30 -1.00 17.73
N ARG A 53 12.51 -0.75 17.23
CA ARG A 53 13.62 -0.17 18.01
C ARG A 53 13.24 1.17 18.64
N SER A 54 12.54 2.03 17.90
CA SER A 54 12.14 3.35 18.41
C SER A 54 11.04 3.29 19.45
N ALA A 55 10.12 2.31 19.35
CA ALA A 55 9.06 2.14 20.34
C ALA A 55 9.56 1.55 21.66
N LEU A 56 10.71 0.87 21.64
CA LEU A 56 11.37 0.29 22.80
C LEU A 56 12.47 1.20 23.39
N ALA A 57 12.45 2.50 23.08
CA ALA A 57 13.44 3.42 23.63
C ALA A 57 13.39 3.43 25.17
N GLY A 58 14.52 3.12 25.80
CA GLY A 58 14.62 2.99 27.27
C GLY A 58 14.26 1.62 27.82
N ILE A 59 14.01 0.62 26.97
CA ILE A 59 13.79 -0.78 27.35
C ILE A 59 14.97 -1.60 26.85
N ASP A 60 15.62 -2.32 27.76
CA ASP A 60 16.67 -3.27 27.42
C ASP A 60 16.07 -4.56 26.85
N GLY A 61 16.66 -5.09 25.79
CA GLY A 61 16.14 -6.28 25.12
C GLY A 61 17.01 -6.76 23.96
N TYR A 62 16.59 -7.87 23.36
CA TYR A 62 17.16 -8.36 22.12
C TYR A 62 16.16 -8.22 20.99
N ILE A 63 16.64 -7.86 19.80
CA ILE A 63 15.85 -7.84 18.57
C ILE A 63 16.39 -8.92 17.65
N LEU A 64 15.61 -9.98 17.45
CA LEU A 64 15.87 -11.04 16.47
C LEU A 64 15.25 -10.64 15.13
N VAL A 65 16.11 -10.34 14.16
CA VAL A 65 15.73 -9.88 12.83
C VAL A 65 15.70 -11.07 11.87
N LEU A 66 14.52 -11.39 11.33
CA LEU A 66 14.32 -12.45 10.34
C LEU A 66 14.62 -11.97 8.92
N ASP A 67 15.14 -12.86 8.07
CA ASP A 67 15.32 -12.55 6.64
C ASP A 67 14.00 -12.61 5.87
N THR A 68 13.37 -11.45 5.74
CA THR A 68 12.14 -11.30 4.95
C THR A 68 12.40 -10.70 3.57
N ARG A 69 13.66 -10.64 3.12
CA ARG A 69 14.08 -10.01 1.87
C ARG A 69 13.68 -8.53 1.76
N GLY A 70 13.73 -7.80 2.87
CA GLY A 70 13.35 -6.39 2.95
C GLY A 70 11.84 -6.15 2.81
N ILE A 71 11.01 -7.12 3.20
CA ILE A 71 9.56 -7.01 3.20
C ILE A 71 9.08 -6.84 4.64
N ASN A 72 8.15 -5.91 4.89
CA ASN A 72 7.56 -5.72 6.22
C ASN A 72 6.94 -7.00 6.80
N VAL A 73 6.75 -7.03 8.11
CA VAL A 73 6.20 -8.18 8.86
C VAL A 73 4.92 -8.74 8.23
N TRP A 74 3.90 -7.91 8.00
CA TRP A 74 2.58 -8.39 7.60
C TRP A 74 2.59 -9.00 6.19
N CYS A 75 3.22 -8.31 5.24
CA CYS A 75 3.35 -8.80 3.87
C CYS A 75 4.25 -10.05 3.81
N ALA A 76 5.32 -10.08 4.59
CA ALA A 76 6.24 -11.22 4.65
C ALA A 76 5.58 -12.46 5.28
N ALA A 77 4.77 -12.28 6.32
CA ALA A 77 4.02 -13.37 6.96
C ALA A 77 3.01 -13.98 5.98
N GLY A 78 2.26 -13.13 5.27
CA GLY A 78 1.35 -13.60 4.22
C GLY A 78 2.04 -14.25 3.01
N LYS A 79 3.33 -14.00 2.79
CA LYS A 79 4.15 -14.64 1.75
C LYS A 79 4.92 -15.86 2.25
N GLY A 80 5.04 -16.05 3.56
CA GLY A 80 5.77 -17.15 4.21
C GLY A 80 7.25 -16.85 4.51
N THR A 81 7.79 -15.68 4.14
CA THR A 81 9.20 -15.34 4.46
C THR A 81 9.39 -14.88 5.90
N PHE A 82 8.37 -14.28 6.51
CA PHE A 82 8.27 -14.18 7.97
C PHE A 82 7.52 -15.43 8.45
N GLY A 83 8.23 -16.55 8.54
CA GLY A 83 7.62 -17.88 8.72
C GLY A 83 8.25 -18.70 9.84
N THR A 84 7.61 -19.81 10.21
CA THR A 84 8.13 -20.76 11.21
C THR A 84 9.56 -21.19 10.91
N ASP A 85 9.85 -21.60 9.66
CA ASP A 85 11.17 -22.12 9.29
C ASP A 85 12.27 -21.08 9.45
N GLU A 86 12.03 -19.87 8.96
CA GLU A 86 12.99 -18.76 9.10
C GLU A 86 13.19 -18.39 10.57
N LEU A 87 12.12 -18.34 11.38
CA LEU A 87 12.25 -18.06 12.82
C LEU A 87 13.09 -19.11 13.53
N VAL A 88 12.83 -20.40 13.27
CA VAL A 88 13.61 -21.51 13.85
C VAL A 88 15.07 -21.41 13.42
N GLN A 89 15.32 -21.21 12.12
CA GLN A 89 16.67 -21.06 11.60
C GLN A 89 17.41 -19.90 12.25
N ARG A 90 16.74 -18.76 12.50
CA ARG A 90 17.38 -17.61 13.14
C ARG A 90 17.67 -17.86 14.61
N ILE A 91 16.77 -18.49 15.34
CA ILE A 91 17.00 -18.87 16.75
C ILE A 91 18.25 -19.76 16.86
N GLU A 92 18.38 -20.77 15.99
CA GLU A 92 19.51 -21.68 15.96
C GLU A 92 20.80 -20.97 15.52
N ALA A 93 20.75 -20.20 14.44
CA ALA A 93 21.92 -19.51 13.88
C ALA A 93 22.50 -18.45 14.82
N THR A 94 21.68 -17.83 15.67
CA THR A 94 22.14 -16.86 16.67
C THR A 94 22.44 -17.49 18.02
N ALA A 95 22.31 -18.82 18.14
CA ALA A 95 22.43 -19.55 19.40
C ALA A 95 21.62 -18.89 20.54
N LEU A 96 20.39 -18.46 20.25
CA LEU A 96 19.60 -17.63 21.18
C LEU A 96 19.41 -18.32 22.54
N GLN A 97 19.43 -19.66 22.54
CA GLN A 97 19.33 -20.47 23.74
C GLN A 97 20.44 -20.22 24.78
N ASP A 98 21.60 -19.73 24.33
CA ASP A 98 22.79 -19.46 25.12
C ASP A 98 22.89 -17.96 25.49
N VAL A 99 22.06 -17.11 24.88
CA VAL A 99 22.02 -15.66 25.12
C VAL A 99 21.00 -15.28 26.19
N VAL A 100 19.87 -15.99 26.25
CA VAL A 100 18.81 -15.77 27.25
C VAL A 100 18.49 -17.05 28.02
N ARG A 101 18.23 -16.90 29.33
CA ARG A 101 17.88 -18.01 30.23
C ARG A 101 16.47 -18.52 30.02
N HIS A 102 15.57 -17.63 29.60
CA HIS A 102 14.18 -17.98 29.30
C HIS A 102 14.04 -18.55 27.88
N ARG A 103 12.83 -19.05 27.58
CA ARG A 103 12.48 -19.63 26.27
C ARG A 103 11.23 -18.95 25.72
N ILE A 104 11.28 -17.62 25.59
CA ILE A 104 10.15 -16.80 25.13
C ILE A 104 10.63 -15.85 24.04
N VAL A 105 9.91 -15.77 22.93
CA VAL A 105 10.09 -14.75 21.89
C VAL A 105 8.78 -14.02 21.63
N ILE A 106 8.84 -12.70 21.54
CA ILE A 106 7.68 -11.82 21.33
C ILE A 106 7.60 -11.46 19.85
N LEU A 107 6.56 -11.94 19.19
CA LEU A 107 6.28 -11.67 17.79
C LEU A 107 5.20 -10.58 17.64
N PRO A 108 5.26 -9.75 16.59
CA PRO A 108 4.17 -8.85 16.23
C PRO A 108 2.90 -9.64 15.87
N GLN A 109 1.72 -9.11 16.25
CA GLN A 109 0.44 -9.78 16.01
C GLN A 109 0.20 -10.15 14.53
N LEU A 110 0.62 -9.27 13.61
CA LEU A 110 0.46 -9.46 12.16
C LEU A 110 1.42 -10.50 11.56
N GLY A 111 2.34 -11.05 12.35
CA GLY A 111 3.19 -12.19 11.99
C GLY A 111 2.50 -13.54 12.15
N ALA A 112 1.40 -13.61 12.91
CA ALA A 112 0.71 -14.86 13.23
C ALA A 112 0.30 -15.72 12.02
N PRO A 113 -0.13 -15.16 10.87
CA PRO A 113 -0.47 -15.99 9.70
C PRO A 113 0.71 -16.77 9.11
N GLY A 114 1.96 -16.36 9.35
CA GLY A 114 3.16 -17.02 8.85
C GLY A 114 3.82 -17.97 9.85
N VAL A 115 3.53 -17.84 11.14
CA VAL A 115 4.25 -18.54 12.21
C VAL A 115 3.32 -19.46 13.00
N ALA A 116 3.56 -20.76 12.87
CA ALA A 116 2.97 -21.79 13.71
C ALA A 116 3.71 -21.88 15.06
N ALA A 117 3.17 -21.23 16.10
CA ALA A 117 3.79 -21.17 17.44
C ALA A 117 4.08 -22.55 18.06
N HIS A 118 3.22 -23.54 17.83
CA HIS A 118 3.41 -24.91 18.33
C HIS A 118 4.60 -25.61 17.66
N GLU A 119 4.81 -25.38 16.36
CA GLU A 119 5.96 -25.89 15.61
C GLU A 119 7.28 -25.27 16.11
N VAL A 120 7.29 -23.96 16.35
CA VAL A 120 8.46 -23.26 16.92
C VAL A 120 8.82 -23.85 18.27
N ARG A 121 7.83 -24.02 19.16
CA ARG A 121 8.03 -24.62 20.49
C ARG A 121 8.56 -26.05 20.39
N ARG A 122 8.00 -26.86 19.49
CA ARG A 122 8.45 -28.25 19.31
C ARG A 122 9.90 -28.33 18.83
N ARG A 123 10.32 -27.44 17.93
CA ARG A 123 11.65 -27.48 17.30
C ARG A 123 12.75 -26.82 18.13
N THR A 124 12.41 -25.74 18.84
CA THR A 124 13.42 -24.89 19.52
C THR A 124 13.26 -24.83 21.04
N GLY A 125 12.12 -25.30 21.56
CA GLY A 125 11.74 -25.09 22.96
C GLY A 125 11.23 -23.68 23.26
N PHE A 126 11.37 -22.70 22.36
CA PHE A 126 10.88 -21.33 22.58
C PHE A 126 9.36 -21.24 22.41
N ARG A 127 8.70 -20.63 23.40
CA ARG A 127 7.31 -20.21 23.34
C ARG A 127 7.22 -18.89 22.58
N VAL A 128 6.30 -18.85 21.61
CA VAL A 128 5.94 -17.62 20.90
C VAL A 128 4.84 -16.91 21.68
N GLU A 129 5.08 -15.64 22.03
CA GLU A 129 4.06 -14.71 22.51
C GLU A 129 3.73 -13.72 21.39
N TYR A 130 2.45 -13.50 21.13
CA TYR A 130 2.01 -12.49 20.17
C TYR A 130 1.75 -11.18 20.91
N GLY A 131 2.65 -10.22 20.70
CA GLY A 131 2.51 -8.84 21.15
C GLY A 131 1.51 -8.05 20.31
N PRO A 132 1.47 -6.72 20.46
CA PRO A 132 0.50 -5.85 19.80
C PRO A 132 0.70 -5.75 18.28
N VAL A 133 -0.29 -5.17 17.59
CA VAL A 133 -0.22 -4.80 16.17
C VAL A 133 0.74 -3.63 15.96
N ARG A 134 0.71 -2.63 16.85
CA ARG A 134 1.55 -1.44 16.77
C ARG A 134 2.68 -1.54 17.79
N ALA A 135 3.90 -1.25 17.34
CA ALA A 135 5.08 -1.30 18.21
C ALA A 135 4.97 -0.32 19.39
N GLN A 136 4.30 0.83 19.21
CA GLN A 136 4.11 1.83 20.26
C GLN A 136 3.33 1.32 21.50
N ASP A 137 2.57 0.24 21.34
CA ASP A 137 1.79 -0.37 22.44
C ASP A 137 2.64 -1.41 23.22
N LEU A 138 3.89 -1.69 22.79
CA LEU A 138 4.78 -2.66 23.42
C LEU A 138 5.09 -2.33 24.89
N PRO A 139 5.41 -1.09 25.28
CA PRO A 139 5.71 -0.78 26.68
C PRO A 139 4.56 -1.14 27.63
N GLU A 140 3.31 -0.86 27.23
CA GLU A 140 2.13 -1.24 28.00
C GLU A 140 1.90 -2.75 28.00
N TYR A 141 2.07 -3.39 26.83
CA TYR A 141 2.00 -4.86 26.71
C TYR A 141 3.00 -5.56 27.63
N LEU A 142 4.23 -5.08 27.75
CA LEU A 142 5.27 -5.70 28.58
C LEU A 142 4.96 -5.66 30.08
N ALA A 143 4.12 -4.72 30.54
CA ALA A 143 3.71 -4.68 31.94
C ALA A 143 2.75 -5.83 32.32
N THR A 144 1.99 -6.36 31.36
CA THR A 144 0.92 -7.34 31.61
C THR A 144 1.09 -8.65 30.86
N HIS A 145 1.92 -8.67 29.81
CA HIS A 145 2.02 -9.73 28.79
C HIS A 145 0.67 -10.10 28.15
N GLN A 146 -0.32 -9.19 28.21
CA GLN A 146 -1.65 -9.39 27.67
C GLN A 146 -1.99 -8.25 26.71
N ALA A 147 -2.12 -8.57 25.42
CA ALA A 147 -2.57 -7.59 24.44
C ALA A 147 -4.05 -7.27 24.67
N ALA A 148 -4.37 -6.00 24.93
CA ALA A 148 -5.75 -5.54 25.01
C ALA A 148 -6.47 -5.68 23.65
N PRO A 149 -7.81 -5.77 23.60
CA PRO A 149 -8.56 -5.86 22.35
C PRO A 149 -8.19 -4.77 21.33
N GLU A 150 -7.91 -3.55 21.78
CA GLU A 150 -7.53 -2.40 20.96
C GLU A 150 -6.17 -2.60 20.29
N MET A 151 -5.21 -3.17 21.03
CA MET A 151 -3.85 -3.47 20.54
C MET A 151 -3.83 -4.54 19.45
N ARG A 152 -4.92 -5.32 19.32
CA ARG A 152 -5.07 -6.38 18.30
C ARG A 152 -5.71 -5.89 17.00
N GLN A 153 -6.14 -4.62 16.93
CA GLN A 153 -6.88 -4.09 15.80
C GLN A 153 -6.08 -3.11 14.93
N VAL A 154 -6.18 -3.26 13.61
CA VAL A 154 -5.74 -2.25 12.65
C VAL A 154 -6.91 -1.30 12.36
N ARG A 155 -6.77 -0.03 12.73
CA ARG A 155 -7.86 0.96 12.60
C ARG A 155 -8.02 1.56 11.20
N PHE A 156 -7.00 1.47 10.34
CA PHE A 156 -6.98 2.07 9.00
C PHE A 156 -7.51 3.51 8.99
N THR A 157 -6.89 4.35 9.82
CA THR A 157 -7.19 5.79 9.88
C THR A 157 -6.89 6.48 8.55
N LEU A 158 -7.33 7.73 8.37
CA LEU A 158 -6.99 8.51 7.17
C LEU A 158 -5.46 8.53 6.93
N GLY A 159 -4.68 8.73 7.99
CA GLY A 159 -3.23 8.68 7.93
C GLY A 159 -2.71 7.36 7.39
N ASP A 160 -3.19 6.22 7.92
CA ASP A 160 -2.77 4.89 7.48
C ASP A 160 -3.02 4.65 5.99
N ARG A 161 -4.13 5.16 5.44
CA ARG A 161 -4.46 5.02 4.02
C ARG A 161 -3.63 5.93 3.12
N LEU A 162 -3.29 7.11 3.61
CA LEU A 162 -2.48 8.08 2.86
C LEU A 162 -0.99 7.74 2.84
N VAL A 163 -0.50 6.85 3.72
CA VAL A 163 0.91 6.42 3.73
C VAL A 163 1.37 5.81 2.40
N LEU A 164 0.46 5.21 1.63
CA LEU A 164 0.76 4.62 0.31
C LEU A 164 0.80 5.66 -0.83
N VAL A 165 0.26 6.86 -0.63
CA VAL A 165 0.14 7.88 -1.70
C VAL A 165 1.49 8.25 -2.33
N PRO A 166 2.57 8.54 -1.56
CA PRO A 166 3.84 8.96 -2.17
C PRO A 166 4.42 7.90 -3.09
N VAL A 167 4.34 6.63 -2.68
CA VAL A 167 4.89 5.54 -3.47
C VAL A 167 4.06 5.29 -4.72
N GLU A 168 2.73 5.32 -4.63
CA GLU A 168 1.85 5.19 -5.79
C GLU A 168 2.06 6.34 -6.78
N LEU A 169 2.23 7.58 -6.31
CA LEU A 169 2.54 8.75 -7.15
C LEU A 169 3.80 8.53 -7.98
N VAL A 170 4.87 8.00 -7.37
CA VAL A 170 6.12 7.72 -8.10
C VAL A 170 5.90 6.67 -9.20
N HIS A 171 5.12 5.62 -8.94
CA HIS A 171 4.86 4.57 -9.94
C HIS A 171 4.05 5.09 -11.13
N VAL A 172 3.08 5.96 -10.87
CA VAL A 172 2.22 6.51 -11.94
C VAL A 172 2.77 7.76 -12.60
N ALA A 173 3.78 8.42 -12.01
CA ALA A 173 4.29 9.72 -12.46
C ALA A 173 4.70 9.71 -13.94
N LEU A 174 5.62 8.82 -14.34
CA LEU A 174 6.14 8.80 -15.70
C LEU A 174 5.07 8.44 -16.76
N PRO A 175 4.25 7.37 -16.59
CA PRO A 175 3.14 7.08 -17.50
C PRO A 175 2.16 8.25 -17.61
N THR A 176 1.82 8.88 -16.47
CA THR A 176 0.86 9.98 -16.42
C THR A 176 1.39 11.22 -17.10
N MET A 177 2.65 11.61 -16.86
CA MET A 177 3.28 12.76 -17.52
C MET A 177 3.37 12.56 -19.03
N THR A 178 3.71 11.34 -19.48
CA THR A 178 3.77 11.00 -20.90
C THR A 178 2.39 11.10 -21.56
N ALA A 179 1.36 10.52 -20.92
CA ALA A 179 -0.02 10.59 -21.42
C ALA A 179 -0.56 12.03 -21.41
N ALA A 180 -0.30 12.79 -20.36
CA ALA A 180 -0.70 14.19 -20.24
C ALA A 180 -0.05 15.06 -21.32
N LEU A 181 1.26 14.89 -21.56
CA LEU A 181 1.98 15.61 -22.62
C LEU A 181 1.44 15.27 -24.01
N ALA A 182 1.20 13.98 -24.29
CA ALA A 182 0.61 13.56 -25.56
C ALA A 182 -0.79 14.17 -25.76
N LEU A 183 -1.65 14.12 -24.73
CA LEU A 183 -2.99 14.71 -24.78
C LEU A 183 -2.95 16.24 -24.90
N PHE A 184 -1.97 16.90 -24.30
CA PHE A 184 -1.77 18.34 -24.42
C PHE A 184 -1.56 18.77 -25.87
N PHE A 185 -0.71 18.07 -26.61
CA PHE A 185 -0.43 18.41 -28.01
C PHE A 185 -1.58 18.07 -28.96
N VAL A 186 -2.36 17.02 -28.67
CA VAL A 186 -3.45 16.59 -29.58
C VAL A 186 -4.77 17.31 -29.28
N HIS A 187 -5.11 17.52 -28.00
CA HIS A 187 -6.43 18.01 -27.56
C HIS A 187 -6.36 19.19 -26.60
N GLY A 188 -5.16 19.71 -26.33
CA GLY A 188 -4.95 20.91 -25.52
C GLY A 188 -4.96 20.66 -24.02
N PHE A 189 -4.93 21.78 -23.28
CA PHE A 189 -4.74 21.81 -21.84
C PHE A 189 -5.80 21.03 -21.04
N LEU A 190 -7.08 21.10 -21.44
CA LEU A 190 -8.16 20.45 -20.70
C LEU A 190 -8.04 18.92 -20.71
N ALA A 191 -7.63 18.33 -21.84
CA ALA A 191 -7.44 16.87 -21.94
C ALA A 191 -6.25 16.39 -21.09
N SER A 192 -5.14 17.14 -21.13
CA SER A 192 -3.99 16.89 -20.26
C SER A 192 -4.37 16.99 -18.78
N PHE A 193 -5.14 18.02 -18.41
CA PHE A 193 -5.60 18.22 -17.04
C PHE A 193 -6.57 17.11 -16.59
N ALA A 194 -7.44 16.63 -17.47
CA ALA A 194 -8.34 15.50 -17.19
C ALA A 194 -7.58 14.20 -16.88
N ALA A 195 -6.51 13.91 -17.63
CA ALA A 195 -5.66 12.75 -17.36
C ALA A 195 -4.99 12.85 -15.98
N LEU A 196 -4.44 14.02 -15.62
CA LEU A 196 -3.88 14.27 -14.29
C LEU A 196 -4.96 14.13 -13.20
N ALA A 197 -6.14 14.70 -13.42
CA ALA A 197 -7.25 14.64 -12.45
C ALA A 197 -7.73 13.21 -12.20
N ALA A 198 -7.85 12.37 -13.24
CA ALA A 198 -8.22 10.95 -13.09
C ALA A 198 -7.19 10.17 -12.25
N VAL A 199 -5.90 10.42 -12.48
CA VAL A 199 -4.83 9.76 -11.73
C VAL A 199 -4.78 10.23 -10.29
N LEU A 200 -4.85 11.55 -10.05
CA LEU A 200 -4.90 12.11 -8.70
C LEU A 200 -6.16 11.67 -7.95
N ALA A 201 -7.28 11.48 -8.65
CA ALA A 201 -8.49 10.91 -8.06
C ALA A 201 -8.25 9.48 -7.56
N GLY A 202 -7.61 8.63 -8.38
CA GLY A 202 -7.32 7.24 -8.02
C GLY A 202 -6.24 7.10 -6.94
N VAL A 203 -5.21 7.95 -6.96
CA VAL A 203 -4.06 7.83 -6.06
C VAL A 203 -4.24 8.61 -4.76
N VAL A 204 -4.86 9.79 -4.79
CA VAL A 204 -4.95 10.68 -3.62
C VAL A 204 -6.36 10.73 -3.05
N LEU A 205 -7.37 11.05 -3.88
CA LEU A 205 -8.74 11.22 -3.39
C LEU A 205 -9.36 9.89 -2.98
N PHE A 206 -9.08 8.81 -3.69
CA PHE A 206 -9.66 7.50 -3.43
C PHE A 206 -9.35 6.97 -2.01
N PRO A 207 -8.08 6.83 -1.57
CA PRO A 207 -7.79 6.38 -0.20
C PRO A 207 -8.33 7.34 0.86
N ALA A 208 -8.39 8.65 0.56
CA ALA A 208 -8.97 9.63 1.47
C ALA A 208 -10.47 9.44 1.63
N LEU A 209 -11.20 9.26 0.52
CA LEU A 209 -12.66 9.21 0.48
C LEU A 209 -13.24 7.80 0.63
N LEU A 210 -12.39 6.78 0.73
CA LEU A 210 -12.75 5.38 0.72
C LEU A 210 -13.95 4.99 1.63
N PRO A 211 -14.09 5.49 2.87
CA PRO A 211 -15.22 5.15 3.74
C PRO A 211 -16.56 5.67 3.24
N TRP A 212 -16.58 6.80 2.55
CA TRP A 212 -17.80 7.50 2.18
C TRP A 212 -18.35 7.07 0.81
N ILE A 213 -17.58 6.37 -0.01
CA ILE A 213 -18.04 5.93 -1.34
C ILE A 213 -18.97 4.70 -1.19
N PRO A 214 -20.22 4.74 -1.69
CA PRO A 214 -21.29 3.83 -1.31
C PRO A 214 -21.27 2.48 -2.06
N THR A 215 -20.19 1.71 -1.96
CA THR A 215 -20.11 0.30 -2.42
C THR A 215 -19.06 -0.49 -1.61
N ARG A 216 -19.00 -1.82 -1.77
CA ARG A 216 -17.96 -2.67 -1.13
C ARG A 216 -16.73 -2.92 -2.01
N ALA A 217 -16.91 -3.06 -3.32
CA ALA A 217 -15.84 -3.34 -4.28
C ALA A 217 -15.02 -2.08 -4.59
N PHE A 218 -13.69 -2.20 -4.61
CA PHE A 218 -12.76 -1.09 -4.87
C PHE A 218 -12.95 -0.51 -6.27
N SER A 219 -13.14 -1.38 -7.25
CA SER A 219 -13.41 -1.09 -8.66
C SER A 219 -14.67 -0.24 -8.80
N SER A 220 -15.77 -0.67 -8.18
CA SER A 220 -17.03 0.08 -8.21
C SER A 220 -16.91 1.43 -7.52
N LYS A 221 -16.23 1.51 -6.36
CA LYS A 221 -15.93 2.79 -5.71
C LYS A 221 -15.11 3.70 -6.62
N GLY A 222 -14.11 3.16 -7.32
CA GLY A 222 -13.26 3.91 -8.22
C GLY A 222 -13.99 4.37 -9.48
N PHE A 223 -14.93 3.58 -10.01
CA PHE A 223 -15.83 4.01 -11.09
C PHE A 223 -16.71 5.18 -10.65
N ILE A 224 -17.30 5.11 -9.45
CA ILE A 224 -18.12 6.20 -8.90
C ILE A 224 -17.28 7.46 -8.74
N LEU A 225 -16.11 7.37 -8.09
CA LEU A 225 -15.24 8.52 -7.87
C LEU A 225 -14.74 9.10 -9.19
N GLY A 226 -14.27 8.26 -10.11
CA GLY A 226 -13.80 8.70 -11.41
C GLY A 226 -14.91 9.32 -12.26
N GLY A 227 -16.15 8.83 -12.15
CA GLY A 227 -17.32 9.42 -12.79
C GLY A 227 -17.66 10.80 -12.21
N LEU A 228 -17.61 10.96 -10.89
CA LEU A 228 -17.79 12.25 -10.23
C LEU A 228 -16.72 13.27 -10.64
N VAL A 229 -15.46 12.82 -10.76
CA VAL A 229 -14.36 13.68 -11.23
C VAL A 229 -14.48 13.98 -12.73
N ALA A 230 -15.02 13.07 -13.54
CA ALA A 230 -15.25 13.29 -14.97
C ALA A 230 -16.41 14.25 -15.27
N ALA A 231 -17.44 14.28 -14.42
CA ALA A 231 -18.65 15.08 -14.60
C ALA A 231 -18.38 16.57 -14.91
N PRO A 232 -17.52 17.32 -14.18
CA PRO A 232 -17.22 18.71 -14.52
C PRO A 232 -16.50 18.88 -15.86
N PHE A 233 -15.66 17.91 -16.29
CA PHE A 233 -15.00 17.95 -17.61
C PHE A 233 -16.01 17.70 -18.73
N ALA A 234 -16.89 16.71 -18.55
CA ALA A 234 -17.96 16.42 -19.50
C ALA A 234 -18.96 17.58 -19.61
N ALA A 235 -19.38 18.16 -18.47
CA ALA A 235 -20.22 19.34 -18.45
C ALA A 235 -19.52 20.55 -19.09
N GLY A 236 -18.23 20.76 -18.82
CA GLY A 236 -17.42 21.80 -19.46
C GLY A 236 -17.37 21.67 -20.99
N ALA A 237 -17.19 20.45 -21.51
CA ALA A 237 -17.24 20.18 -22.94
C ALA A 237 -18.62 20.49 -23.55
N ILE A 238 -19.70 20.18 -22.81
CA ILE A 238 -21.07 20.46 -23.26
C ILE A 238 -21.44 21.92 -23.09
N LEU A 239 -20.92 22.70 -22.14
CA LEU A 239 -21.42 24.04 -21.83
C LEU A 239 -20.58 25.18 -22.42
N ARG A 240 -19.28 24.97 -22.64
CA ARG A 240 -18.33 26.07 -22.92
C ARG A 240 -18.23 26.46 -24.40
N GLU A 241 -18.51 25.54 -25.32
CA GLU A 241 -18.26 25.72 -26.76
C GLU A 241 -19.55 25.98 -27.54
N THR A 242 -19.97 27.23 -27.70
CA THR A 242 -21.20 27.57 -28.45
C THR A 242 -21.08 27.51 -29.97
N ARG A 243 -19.86 27.34 -30.52
CA ARG A 243 -19.60 27.42 -31.97
C ARG A 243 -19.34 26.06 -32.67
N GLY A 244 -19.05 24.99 -31.93
CA GLY A 244 -18.78 23.66 -32.51
C GLY A 244 -20.02 22.79 -32.68
N ALA A 245 -19.96 21.80 -33.57
CA ALA A 245 -21.07 20.88 -33.80
C ALA A 245 -21.45 20.09 -32.52
N TRP A 246 -22.76 19.91 -32.29
CA TRP A 246 -23.27 19.29 -31.06
C TRP A 246 -22.75 17.87 -30.83
N TRP A 247 -22.55 17.10 -31.91
CA TRP A 247 -22.06 15.72 -31.85
C TRP A 247 -20.59 15.65 -31.44
N MET A 248 -19.76 16.63 -31.79
CA MET A 248 -18.37 16.72 -31.32
C MET A 248 -18.33 17.01 -29.82
N ARG A 249 -19.16 17.92 -29.32
CA ARG A 249 -19.27 18.23 -27.87
C ARG A 249 -19.72 17.01 -27.08
N ALA A 250 -20.73 16.31 -27.58
CA ALA A 250 -21.19 15.05 -27.00
C ALA A 250 -20.10 13.97 -27.03
N GLY A 251 -19.35 13.88 -28.14
CA GLY A 251 -18.21 12.97 -28.28
C GLY A 251 -17.10 13.25 -27.26
N ILE A 252 -16.67 14.50 -27.10
CA ILE A 252 -15.65 14.90 -26.13
C ILE A 252 -16.12 14.62 -24.69
N ALA A 253 -17.37 14.94 -24.37
CA ALA A 253 -17.94 14.62 -23.07
C ALA A 253 -17.95 13.11 -22.80
N LEU A 254 -18.30 12.32 -23.82
CA LEU A 254 -18.28 10.86 -23.75
C LEU A 254 -16.85 10.32 -23.57
N VAL A 255 -15.83 10.93 -24.20
CA VAL A 255 -14.42 10.56 -23.97
C VAL A 255 -14.07 10.66 -22.48
N TYR A 256 -14.40 11.77 -21.81
CA TYR A 256 -14.12 11.92 -20.38
C TYR A 256 -14.83 10.87 -19.53
N LEU A 257 -16.11 10.61 -19.83
CA LEU A 257 -16.92 9.61 -19.12
C LEU A 257 -16.48 8.16 -19.39
N LEU A 258 -15.88 7.87 -20.54
CA LEU A 258 -15.36 6.54 -20.88
C LEU A 258 -13.93 6.34 -20.37
N ALA A 259 -13.09 7.36 -20.35
CA ALA A 259 -11.67 7.23 -20.05
C ALA A 259 -11.32 7.42 -18.57
N MET A 260 -11.89 8.43 -17.89
CA MET A 260 -11.48 8.77 -16.52
C MET A 260 -11.96 7.76 -15.46
N PRO A 261 -13.21 7.24 -15.50
CA PRO A 261 -13.67 6.25 -14.53
C PRO A 261 -12.87 4.95 -14.50
N PRO A 262 -12.56 4.27 -15.63
CA PRO A 262 -11.77 3.05 -15.59
C PRO A 262 -10.31 3.27 -15.15
N VAL A 263 -9.71 4.44 -15.45
CA VAL A 263 -8.37 4.79 -14.92
C VAL A 263 -8.41 4.89 -13.40
N THR A 264 -9.39 5.63 -12.87
CA THR A 264 -9.57 5.79 -11.42
C THR A 264 -9.87 4.44 -10.75
N ALA A 265 -10.72 3.62 -11.37
CA ALA A 265 -11.09 2.29 -10.89
C ALA A 265 -9.93 1.30 -10.90
N TYR A 266 -9.08 1.34 -11.93
CA TYR A 266 -7.89 0.51 -12.00
C TYR A 266 -6.89 0.89 -10.90
N LEU A 267 -6.61 2.18 -10.73
CA LEU A 267 -5.70 2.68 -9.68
C LEU A 267 -6.23 2.39 -8.26
N ALA A 268 -7.55 2.42 -8.06
CA ALA A 268 -8.18 2.06 -6.79
C ALA A 268 -7.83 0.64 -6.31
N LEU A 269 -7.56 -0.30 -7.22
CA LEU A 269 -7.19 -1.68 -6.87
C LEU A 269 -5.86 -1.77 -6.11
N ASN A 270 -4.96 -0.79 -6.26
CA ASN A 270 -3.70 -0.73 -5.52
C ASN A 270 -3.91 -0.50 -4.01
N PHE A 271 -5.09 0.01 -3.62
CA PHE A 271 -5.42 0.31 -2.22
C PHE A 271 -6.20 -0.81 -1.52
N THR A 272 -6.35 -2.00 -2.11
CA THR A 272 -7.05 -3.14 -1.48
C THR A 272 -6.48 -3.53 -0.12
N GLY A 273 -5.17 -3.34 0.09
CA GLY A 273 -4.48 -3.56 1.37
C GLY A 273 -4.65 -2.44 2.42
N SER A 274 -5.39 -1.38 2.12
CA SER A 274 -5.64 -0.24 3.03
C SER A 274 -6.95 -0.38 3.84
N THR A 275 -7.58 -1.56 3.79
CA THR A 275 -8.81 -1.89 4.53
C THR A 275 -8.87 -3.36 4.89
N THR A 276 -9.82 -3.73 5.75
CA THR A 276 -10.16 -5.11 6.08
C THR A 276 -11.22 -5.72 5.15
N PHE A 277 -11.68 -5.00 4.11
CA PHE A 277 -12.85 -5.41 3.34
C PHE A 277 -12.64 -6.62 2.43
N THR A 278 -11.40 -6.85 1.99
CA THR A 278 -11.11 -7.81 0.93
C THR A 278 -10.11 -8.87 1.39
N SER A 279 -10.39 -10.12 1.00
CA SER A 279 -9.44 -11.23 1.07
C SER A 279 -8.72 -11.38 -0.28
N ARG A 280 -7.63 -12.14 -0.34
CA ARG A 280 -6.95 -12.46 -1.61
C ARG A 280 -7.89 -13.03 -2.67
N THR A 281 -8.81 -13.92 -2.27
CA THR A 281 -9.81 -14.50 -3.17
C THR A 281 -10.85 -13.47 -3.61
N GLY A 282 -11.26 -12.56 -2.72
CA GLY A 282 -12.14 -11.44 -3.02
C GLY A 282 -11.54 -10.48 -4.05
N VAL A 283 -10.28 -10.04 -3.84
CA VAL A 283 -9.56 -9.17 -4.78
C VAL A 283 -9.41 -9.86 -6.15
N ARG A 284 -9.04 -11.14 -6.16
CA ARG A 284 -8.92 -11.91 -7.41
C ARG A 284 -10.25 -11.92 -8.18
N ARG A 285 -11.37 -12.23 -7.50
CA ARG A 285 -12.70 -12.24 -8.11
C ARG A 285 -13.05 -10.87 -8.69
N GLU A 286 -12.81 -9.81 -7.92
CA GLU A 286 -13.06 -8.44 -8.35
C GLU A 286 -12.26 -8.06 -9.60
N MET A 287 -10.95 -8.35 -9.62
CA MET A 287 -10.11 -8.11 -10.79
C MET A 287 -10.64 -8.83 -12.05
N PHE A 288 -11.01 -10.12 -11.95
CA PHE A 288 -11.54 -10.86 -13.10
C PHE A 288 -12.89 -10.33 -13.59
N THR A 289 -13.73 -9.82 -12.68
CA THR A 289 -15.02 -9.24 -13.04
C THR A 289 -14.87 -7.89 -13.75
N TYR A 290 -14.02 -6.99 -13.25
CA TYR A 290 -14.01 -5.59 -13.70
C TYR A 290 -12.94 -5.25 -14.74
N ILE A 291 -11.79 -5.95 -14.78
CA ILE A 291 -10.67 -5.57 -15.69
C ILE A 291 -11.10 -5.52 -17.15
N ARG A 292 -11.92 -6.46 -17.62
CA ARG A 292 -12.40 -6.48 -19.01
C ARG A 292 -13.27 -5.27 -19.33
N ALA A 293 -14.16 -4.91 -18.41
CA ALA A 293 -15.00 -3.72 -18.56
C ALA A 293 -14.17 -2.44 -18.52
N MET A 294 -13.20 -2.34 -17.59
CA MET A 294 -12.28 -1.21 -17.51
C MET A 294 -11.51 -1.03 -18.83
N ALA A 295 -10.93 -2.11 -19.36
CA ALA A 295 -10.19 -2.08 -20.62
C ALA A 295 -11.07 -1.72 -21.81
N GLY A 296 -12.30 -2.26 -21.88
CA GLY A 296 -13.26 -1.95 -22.94
C GLY A 296 -13.68 -0.47 -22.93
N LEU A 297 -14.02 0.07 -21.76
CA LEU A 297 -14.41 1.48 -21.61
C LEU A 297 -13.24 2.41 -21.94
N PHE A 298 -12.06 2.14 -21.38
CA PHE A 298 -10.87 2.95 -21.64
C PHE A 298 -10.47 2.89 -23.12
N GLY A 299 -10.45 1.69 -23.71
CA GLY A 299 -10.15 1.49 -25.13
C GLY A 299 -11.16 2.20 -26.04
N GLY A 300 -12.45 2.15 -25.71
CA GLY A 300 -13.49 2.92 -26.40
C GLY A 300 -13.26 4.43 -26.32
N GLY A 301 -12.88 4.93 -25.14
CA GLY A 301 -12.50 6.33 -24.93
C GLY A 301 -11.28 6.76 -25.75
N VAL A 302 -10.24 5.91 -25.81
CA VAL A 302 -9.04 6.16 -26.64
C VAL A 302 -9.38 6.16 -28.12
N ALA A 303 -10.14 5.17 -28.61
CA ALA A 303 -10.57 5.12 -30.01
C ALA A 303 -11.37 6.37 -30.40
N LEU A 304 -12.31 6.79 -29.55
CA LEU A 304 -13.09 8.00 -29.78
C LEU A 304 -12.22 9.26 -29.76
N THR A 305 -11.23 9.32 -28.88
CA THR A 305 -10.24 10.42 -28.82
C THR A 305 -9.45 10.53 -30.12
N LEU A 306 -9.00 9.41 -30.68
CA LEU A 306 -8.27 9.39 -31.95
C LEU A 306 -9.16 9.83 -33.13
N VAL A 307 -10.41 9.36 -33.17
CA VAL A 307 -11.38 9.75 -34.20
C VAL A 307 -11.67 11.25 -34.14
N LEU A 308 -11.96 11.80 -32.96
CA LEU A 308 -12.23 13.23 -32.80
C LEU A 308 -11.01 14.10 -33.10
N GLY A 309 -9.82 13.66 -32.70
CA GLY A 309 -8.57 14.34 -33.03
C GLY A 309 -8.31 14.37 -34.54
N LEU A 310 -8.57 13.27 -35.25
CA LEU A 310 -8.44 13.21 -36.71
C LEU A 310 -9.45 14.13 -37.42
N VAL A 311 -10.70 14.14 -36.97
CA VAL A 311 -11.74 15.05 -37.50
C VAL A 311 -11.30 16.51 -37.34
N HIS A 312 -10.77 16.87 -36.16
CA HIS A 312 -10.28 18.23 -35.90
C HIS A 312 -9.12 18.62 -36.83
N LEU A 313 -8.19 17.69 -37.09
CA LEU A 313 -7.05 17.88 -37.97
C LEU A 313 -7.43 18.07 -39.44
N ILE A 314 -8.51 17.42 -39.89
CA ILE A 314 -9.01 17.47 -41.27
C ILE A 314 -9.94 18.69 -41.49
N GLY A 315 -10.22 19.49 -40.46
CA GLY A 315 -11.07 20.68 -40.55
C GLY A 315 -12.57 20.38 -40.46
N GLY A 316 -12.96 19.24 -39.89
CA GLY A 316 -14.33 18.96 -39.52
C GLY A 316 -14.76 19.88 -38.37
N VAL A 317 -15.68 20.80 -38.67
CA VAL A 317 -16.24 21.84 -37.77
C VAL A 317 -17.08 21.27 -36.63
#